data_AF-A0A952C0G8-F1
#
_entry.id   AF-A0A952C0G8-F1
#
_cell.length_a   1.000
_cell.length_b   1.000
_cell.length_c   1.000
_cell.angle_alpha   90.00
_cell.angle_beta   90.00
_cell.angle_gamma   90.00
#
_symmetry.space_group_name_H-M   'P 1'
#
loop_
_entity.id
_entity.type
_entity.pdbx_description
1 polymer ?
#
loop_
_entity_poly.entity_id
_entity_poly.type
_entity_poly.pdbx_seq_one_letter_code
_entity_poly.pdbx_strand_id
1 'polypeptide(L)'
;MTVPSVQSPDPQPVRQPADSYHTDSDAQARKRMAIGLAPHRTTAPAAVQRPPQPGLRLSQWWLAFCVLLLIIAVSVLAVAFTLTPETTWTELWQRFAVRPWLSTTEPSGYHLWLQEDFTAPSPYVGDLTQPGAMAAAVLPAAGVYRMDVWPANLGWSRLDTSSLPSYRLESTVTVDASTPMAAAGLMARFKDDASFYLFVIDGQGRFGAYRWQTGRSEVLQTPIVSPALRPAGTANRLVVEDTGGNLRVYANDVMLYDISNPTWEDGGAALAGISTGEEIATIDFDELVIYGINTQ
;
A
#
# COMPACT_ATOMS: atom_id res chain seq x y z
N MET A 1 -6.62 -9.16 -74.31
CA MET A 1 -7.83 -9.70 -74.98
C MET A 1 -8.14 -11.02 -74.30
N THR A 2 -8.90 -10.98 -73.21
CA THR A 2 -9.45 -12.18 -72.55
C THR A 2 -10.67 -11.74 -71.75
N VAL A 3 -11.80 -12.34 -72.09
CA VAL A 3 -13.17 -12.04 -71.64
C VAL A 3 -13.42 -12.69 -70.27
N PRO A 4 -14.15 -12.05 -69.33
CA PRO A 4 -14.57 -12.69 -68.09
C PRO A 4 -15.81 -13.57 -68.31
N SER A 5 -15.72 -14.82 -67.88
CA SER A 5 -16.81 -15.80 -67.93
C SER A 5 -17.86 -15.52 -66.85
N VAL A 6 -19.09 -15.34 -67.31
CA VAL A 6 -20.31 -15.17 -66.52
C VAL A 6 -20.71 -16.52 -65.92
N GLN A 7 -20.88 -16.57 -64.59
CA GLN A 7 -21.40 -17.73 -63.88
C GLN A 7 -22.86 -17.47 -63.52
N SER A 8 -23.76 -18.21 -64.17
CA SER A 8 -25.21 -18.15 -63.97
C SER A 8 -25.63 -18.73 -62.61
N PRO A 9 -26.65 -18.17 -61.95
CA PRO A 9 -27.14 -18.64 -60.66
C PRO A 9 -28.03 -19.89 -60.80
N ASP A 10 -27.80 -20.87 -59.91
CA ASP A 10 -28.63 -22.07 -59.75
C ASP A 10 -30.08 -21.73 -59.33
N PRO A 11 -31.08 -22.47 -59.85
CA PRO A 11 -32.49 -22.24 -59.51
C PRO A 11 -32.84 -22.75 -58.11
N GLN A 12 -33.46 -21.85 -57.33
CA GLN A 12 -34.08 -22.14 -56.03
C GLN A 12 -35.27 -23.12 -56.17
N PRO A 13 -35.41 -24.14 -55.30
CA PRO A 13 -36.55 -25.03 -55.31
C PRO A 13 -37.82 -24.32 -54.81
N VAL A 14 -38.84 -24.35 -55.66
CA VAL A 14 -40.20 -23.84 -55.40
C VAL A 14 -40.81 -24.58 -54.19
N ARG A 15 -41.11 -23.84 -53.13
CA ARG A 15 -41.93 -24.34 -52.01
C ARG A 15 -43.38 -24.44 -52.47
N GLN A 16 -43.86 -25.66 -52.70
CA GLN A 16 -45.29 -25.94 -52.79
C GLN A 16 -45.92 -25.80 -51.39
N PRO A 17 -47.06 -25.10 -51.24
CA PRO A 17 -47.82 -25.10 -50.00
C PRO A 17 -48.36 -26.52 -49.76
N ALA A 18 -48.11 -27.06 -48.58
CA ALA A 18 -48.66 -28.34 -48.15
C ALA A 18 -50.19 -28.23 -48.11
N ASP A 19 -50.83 -28.92 -49.05
CA ASP A 19 -52.26 -29.13 -49.11
C ASP A 19 -52.78 -29.59 -47.75
N SER A 20 -53.63 -28.76 -47.15
CA SER A 20 -54.47 -29.12 -46.02
C SER A 20 -55.40 -30.25 -46.46
N TYR A 21 -55.05 -31.49 -46.12
CA TYR A 21 -55.95 -32.63 -46.18
C TYR A 21 -57.13 -32.39 -45.21
N HIS A 22 -58.17 -31.72 -45.68
CA HIS A 22 -59.49 -31.82 -45.07
C HIS A 22 -60.03 -33.22 -45.39
N THR A 23 -59.66 -34.20 -44.56
CA THR A 23 -60.42 -35.45 -44.47
C THR A 23 -61.83 -35.09 -44.05
N ASP A 24 -62.76 -35.16 -45.01
CA ASP A 24 -64.20 -35.01 -44.78
C ASP A 24 -64.66 -36.13 -43.83
N SER A 25 -64.66 -35.82 -42.54
CA SER A 25 -64.98 -36.75 -41.45
C SER A 25 -66.36 -37.37 -41.61
N ASP A 26 -67.26 -36.63 -42.24
CA ASP A 26 -68.65 -37.05 -42.42
C ASP A 26 -68.78 -38.07 -43.54
N ALA A 27 -67.99 -37.92 -44.62
CA ALA A 27 -67.91 -38.92 -45.67
C ALA A 27 -67.33 -40.26 -45.16
N GLN A 28 -66.30 -40.20 -44.30
CA GLN A 28 -65.75 -41.39 -43.65
C GLN A 28 -66.72 -42.02 -42.65
N ALA A 29 -67.44 -41.22 -41.86
CA ALA A 29 -68.44 -41.71 -40.91
C ALA A 29 -69.57 -42.47 -41.62
N ARG A 30 -70.10 -41.93 -42.73
CA ARG A 30 -71.14 -42.59 -43.53
C ARG A 30 -70.67 -43.93 -44.11
N LYS A 31 -69.45 -43.98 -44.63
CA LYS A 31 -68.88 -45.21 -45.21
C LYS A 31 -68.69 -46.31 -44.16
N ARG A 32 -68.42 -45.95 -42.89
CA ARG A 32 -68.31 -46.89 -41.76
C ARG A 32 -69.67 -47.38 -41.28
N MET A 33 -70.67 -46.50 -41.23
CA MET A 33 -72.03 -46.91 -40.90
C MET A 33 -72.60 -47.89 -41.93
N ALA A 34 -72.25 -47.72 -43.22
CA ALA A 34 -72.67 -48.62 -44.29
C ALA A 34 -72.14 -50.06 -44.14
N ILE A 35 -71.08 -50.27 -43.36
CA ILE A 35 -70.50 -51.60 -43.06
C ILE A 35 -70.77 -52.04 -41.61
N GLY A 36 -71.76 -51.42 -40.94
CA GLY A 36 -72.21 -51.80 -39.59
C GLY A 36 -71.27 -51.38 -38.45
N LEU A 37 -70.29 -50.51 -38.71
CA LEU A 37 -69.36 -50.00 -37.70
C LEU A 37 -69.83 -48.67 -37.13
N ALA A 38 -69.48 -48.42 -35.85
CA ALA A 38 -69.74 -47.14 -35.21
C ALA A 38 -69.07 -45.97 -35.97
N PRO A 39 -69.74 -44.81 -36.08
CA PRO A 39 -69.32 -43.68 -36.92
C PRO A 39 -68.00 -43.05 -36.48
N HIS A 40 -67.63 -43.15 -35.20
CA HIS A 40 -66.36 -42.64 -34.66
C HIS A 40 -65.65 -43.71 -33.84
N ARG A 41 -64.34 -43.87 -34.08
CA ARG A 41 -63.45 -44.67 -33.23
C ARG A 41 -62.97 -43.75 -32.10
N THR A 42 -63.10 -44.16 -30.84
CA THR A 42 -62.40 -43.53 -29.72
C THR A 42 -60.90 -43.79 -29.88
N THR A 43 -60.23 -43.00 -30.70
CA THR A 43 -58.78 -42.93 -30.73
C THR A 43 -58.27 -42.10 -29.57
N ALA A 44 -57.09 -42.47 -29.06
CA ALA A 44 -56.42 -42.00 -27.86
C ALA A 44 -56.52 -40.48 -27.60
N PRO A 45 -56.51 -40.04 -26.32
CA PRO A 45 -56.64 -38.63 -25.94
C PRO A 45 -55.68 -37.73 -26.74
N ALA A 46 -56.22 -36.61 -27.22
CA ALA A 46 -55.62 -35.71 -28.21
C ALA A 46 -54.38 -34.91 -27.74
N ALA A 47 -53.81 -35.23 -26.59
CA ALA A 47 -52.64 -34.52 -26.07
C ALA A 47 -51.65 -35.51 -25.45
N VAL A 48 -50.56 -35.78 -26.17
CA VAL A 48 -49.34 -36.29 -25.57
C VAL A 48 -48.82 -35.18 -24.65
N GLN A 49 -48.99 -35.31 -23.34
CA GLN A 49 -48.29 -34.45 -22.39
C GLN A 49 -46.79 -34.67 -22.56
N ARG A 50 -46.10 -33.70 -23.17
CA ARG A 50 -44.64 -33.67 -23.21
C ARG A 50 -44.14 -33.54 -21.77
N PRO A 51 -43.16 -34.36 -21.33
CA PRO A 51 -42.52 -34.13 -20.05
C PRO A 51 -41.96 -32.69 -20.03
N PRO A 52 -42.05 -31.97 -18.90
CA PRO A 52 -41.43 -30.66 -18.78
C PRO A 52 -39.95 -30.79 -19.13
N GLN A 53 -39.51 -30.13 -20.19
CA GLN A 53 -38.09 -30.01 -20.49
C GLN A 53 -37.45 -29.28 -19.30
N PRO A 54 -36.46 -29.86 -18.61
CA PRO A 54 -35.69 -29.12 -17.62
C PRO A 54 -34.79 -28.13 -18.37
N GLY A 55 -35.38 -27.03 -18.84
CA GLY A 55 -34.60 -25.87 -19.23
C GLY A 55 -33.88 -25.39 -17.99
N LEU A 56 -32.56 -25.46 -17.99
CA LEU A 56 -31.69 -24.85 -16.98
C LEU A 56 -32.06 -23.37 -16.87
N ARG A 57 -32.94 -23.04 -15.93
CA ARG A 57 -33.20 -21.68 -15.50
C ARG A 57 -32.03 -21.28 -14.63
N LEU A 58 -30.87 -21.02 -15.25
CA LEU A 58 -29.78 -20.34 -14.58
C LEU A 58 -30.36 -19.01 -14.09
N SER A 59 -30.44 -18.85 -12.77
CA SER A 59 -30.92 -17.63 -12.15
C SER A 59 -30.14 -16.44 -12.73
N GLN A 60 -30.82 -15.35 -13.07
CA GLN A 60 -30.17 -14.12 -13.57
C GLN A 60 -29.06 -13.62 -12.62
N TRP A 61 -29.13 -13.98 -11.34
CA TRP A 61 -28.10 -13.72 -10.34
C TRP A 61 -26.78 -14.46 -10.58
N TRP A 62 -26.81 -15.61 -11.26
CA TRP A 62 -25.60 -16.37 -11.59
C TRP A 62 -24.77 -15.65 -12.66
N LEU A 63 -25.45 -15.03 -13.64
CA LEU A 63 -24.79 -14.17 -14.62
C LEU A 63 -24.19 -12.91 -13.96
N ALA A 64 -24.92 -12.28 -13.03
CA ALA A 64 -24.40 -11.14 -12.27
C ALA A 64 -23.16 -11.53 -11.46
N PHE A 65 -23.17 -12.71 -10.83
CA PHE A 65 -22.02 -13.25 -10.09
C PHE A 65 -20.82 -13.53 -11.02
N CYS A 66 -21.06 -14.12 -12.20
CA CYS A 66 -20.00 -14.33 -13.18
C CYS A 66 -19.41 -13.02 -13.69
N VAL A 67 -20.24 -12.00 -13.96
CA VAL A 67 -19.76 -10.68 -14.40
C VAL A 67 -18.95 -10.00 -13.29
N LEU A 68 -19.40 -10.07 -12.04
CA LEU A 68 -18.66 -9.55 -10.90
C LEU A 68 -17.29 -10.24 -10.77
N LEU A 69 -17.24 -11.58 -10.83
CA LEU A 69 -15.99 -12.32 -10.78
C LEU A 69 -15.06 -11.97 -11.95
N LEU A 70 -15.61 -11.75 -13.14
CA LEU A 70 -14.84 -11.38 -14.32
C LEU A 70 -14.26 -9.97 -14.16
N ILE A 71 -15.05 -9.02 -13.63
CA ILE A 71 -14.55 -7.67 -13.29
C ILE A 71 -13.42 -7.78 -12.27
N ILE A 72 -13.61 -8.53 -11.18
CA ILE A 72 -12.57 -8.74 -10.16
C ILE A 72 -11.31 -9.34 -10.79
N ALA A 73 -11.44 -10.37 -11.62
CA ALA A 73 -10.32 -11.02 -12.27
C ALA A 73 -9.57 -10.05 -13.22
N VAL A 74 -10.29 -9.26 -14.01
CA VAL A 74 -9.70 -8.26 -14.91
C VAL A 74 -9.02 -7.15 -14.11
N SER A 75 -9.62 -6.69 -13.01
CA SER A 75 -9.02 -5.71 -12.11
C SER A 75 -7.73 -6.25 -11.48
N VAL A 76 -7.74 -7.50 -10.99
CA VAL A 76 -6.55 -8.15 -10.45
C VAL A 76 -5.45 -8.27 -11.51
N LEU A 77 -5.80 -8.63 -12.74
CA LEU A 77 -4.85 -8.79 -13.83
C LEU A 77 -4.28 -7.45 -14.31
N ALA A 78 -5.11 -6.40 -14.37
CA ALA A 78 -4.68 -5.05 -14.70
C ALA A 78 -3.71 -4.50 -13.63
N VAL A 79 -4.01 -4.73 -12.35
CA VAL A 79 -3.10 -4.38 -11.24
C VAL A 79 -1.81 -5.17 -11.34
N ALA A 80 -1.87 -6.48 -11.58
CA ALA A 80 -0.68 -7.32 -11.77
C ALA A 80 0.20 -6.84 -12.94
N PHE A 81 -0.39 -6.34 -14.02
CA PHE A 81 0.34 -5.76 -15.16
C PHE A 81 1.05 -4.43 -14.83
N THR A 82 0.61 -3.71 -13.80
CA THR A 82 1.28 -2.48 -13.34
C THR A 82 2.37 -2.74 -12.30
N LEU A 83 2.48 -3.96 -11.80
CA LEU A 83 3.46 -4.35 -10.80
C LEU A 83 4.70 -4.95 -11.47
N THR A 84 5.88 -4.51 -11.03
CA THR A 84 7.15 -5.12 -11.46
C THR A 84 7.26 -6.54 -10.89
N PRO A 85 7.94 -7.48 -11.57
CA PRO A 85 8.06 -8.87 -11.11
C PRO A 85 8.75 -9.01 -9.73
N GLU A 86 9.46 -7.98 -9.29
CA GLU A 86 10.17 -7.93 -8.01
C GLU A 86 9.27 -7.52 -6.82
N THR A 87 8.02 -7.08 -7.07
CA THR A 87 7.18 -6.50 -6.00
C THR A 87 6.79 -7.57 -4.98
N THR A 88 7.26 -7.44 -3.74
CA THR A 88 6.92 -8.38 -2.66
C THR A 88 5.54 -8.08 -2.06
N TRP A 89 4.92 -9.09 -1.43
CA TRP A 89 3.62 -8.92 -0.74
C TRP A 89 3.68 -7.86 0.38
N THR A 90 4.84 -7.70 1.00
CA THR A 90 5.14 -6.68 2.00
C THR A 90 5.11 -5.26 1.43
N GLU A 91 5.74 -5.02 0.28
CA GLU A 91 5.69 -3.72 -0.40
C GLU A 91 4.28 -3.36 -0.85
N LEU A 92 3.52 -4.35 -1.35
CA LEU A 92 2.11 -4.16 -1.71
C LEU A 92 1.26 -3.75 -0.51
N TRP A 93 1.43 -4.41 0.64
CA TRP A 93 0.72 -4.03 1.85
C TRP A 93 1.12 -2.67 2.38
N GLN A 94 2.41 -2.29 2.30
CA GLN A 94 2.84 -0.94 2.68
C GLN A 94 2.23 0.16 1.80
N ARG A 95 2.00 -0.11 0.50
CA ARG A 95 1.33 0.83 -0.42
C ARG A 95 -0.15 1.06 -0.09
N PHE A 96 -0.83 0.06 0.46
CA PHE A 96 -2.26 0.15 0.79
C PHE A 96 -2.55 0.33 2.29
N ALA A 97 -1.55 0.17 3.15
CA ALA A 97 -1.67 0.49 4.56
C ALA A 97 -1.91 2.00 4.69
N VAL A 98 -3.07 2.37 5.25
CA VAL A 98 -3.31 3.73 5.71
C VAL A 98 -2.19 4.07 6.68
N ARG A 99 -1.34 5.05 6.33
CA ARG A 99 -0.30 5.59 7.21
C ARG A 99 -1.01 6.28 8.38
N PRO A 100 -1.17 5.65 9.55
CA PRO A 100 -2.06 6.13 10.61
C PRO A 100 -1.53 7.41 11.29
N TRP A 101 -0.26 7.75 11.04
CA TRP A 101 0.49 8.76 11.79
C TRP A 101 0.47 10.15 11.13
N LEU A 102 0.01 10.25 9.88
CA LEU A 102 -0.28 11.53 9.21
C LEU A 102 -1.47 12.19 9.89
N SER A 103 -1.18 12.94 10.95
CA SER A 103 -2.18 13.73 11.65
C SER A 103 -2.62 14.86 10.73
N THR A 104 -3.87 14.81 10.26
CA THR A 104 -4.48 15.90 9.46
C THR A 104 -4.94 17.07 10.33
N THR A 105 -4.76 16.97 11.66
CA THR A 105 -5.15 17.99 12.63
C THR A 105 -3.92 18.39 13.43
N GLU A 106 -3.56 19.67 13.35
CA GLU A 106 -2.47 20.24 14.15
C GLU A 106 -2.78 20.10 15.65
N PRO A 107 -1.85 19.59 16.47
CA PRO A 107 -2.04 19.55 17.91
C PRO A 107 -2.15 20.98 18.49
N SER A 108 -2.99 21.15 19.52
CA SER A 108 -3.14 22.46 20.17
C SER A 108 -1.80 22.96 20.74
N GLY A 109 -1.41 24.20 20.40
CA GLY A 109 -0.13 24.79 20.80
C GLY A 109 1.01 24.55 19.80
N TYR A 110 0.74 23.85 18.69
CA TYR A 110 1.67 23.59 17.62
C TYR A 110 1.17 24.23 16.33
N HIS A 111 2.08 24.54 15.41
CA HIS A 111 1.75 24.90 14.02
C HIS A 111 2.60 24.05 13.09
N LEU A 112 2.01 23.55 12.01
CA LEU A 112 2.73 22.73 11.04
C LEU A 112 3.76 23.60 10.31
N TRP A 113 5.01 23.15 10.28
CA TRP A 113 6.10 23.80 9.55
C TRP A 113 6.52 22.99 8.33
N LEU A 114 6.64 21.67 8.49
CA LEU A 114 7.02 20.72 7.43
C LEU A 114 6.21 19.44 7.57
N GLN A 115 5.80 18.89 6.43
CA GLN A 115 5.29 17.53 6.32
C GLN A 115 5.78 16.89 5.03
N GLU A 116 6.37 15.71 5.15
CA GLU A 116 6.90 14.91 4.05
C GLU A 116 6.42 13.47 4.18
N ASP A 117 5.88 12.93 3.09
CA ASP A 117 5.52 11.51 2.94
C ASP A 117 6.44 10.77 1.95
N PHE A 118 7.42 11.49 1.40
CA PHE A 118 8.43 11.01 0.46
C PHE A 118 7.87 10.34 -0.81
N THR A 119 6.64 10.64 -1.20
CA THR A 119 6.03 10.16 -2.46
C THR A 119 6.49 10.94 -3.70
N ALA A 120 7.25 12.02 -3.48
CA ALA A 120 7.92 12.83 -4.50
C ALA A 120 9.32 13.25 -3.99
N PRO A 121 10.24 13.70 -4.87
CA PRO A 121 11.52 14.25 -4.44
C PRO A 121 11.33 15.38 -3.41
N SER A 122 12.10 15.33 -2.32
CA SER A 122 11.99 16.30 -1.23
C SER A 122 12.94 17.47 -1.43
N PRO A 123 12.50 18.74 -1.25
CA PRO A 123 13.41 19.88 -1.22
C PRO A 123 14.08 20.07 0.15
N TYR A 124 13.68 19.32 1.18
CA TYR A 124 14.14 19.49 2.56
C TYR A 124 15.19 18.46 2.98
N VAL A 125 15.11 17.26 2.41
CA VAL A 125 16.15 16.24 2.50
C VAL A 125 16.65 15.91 1.09
N GLY A 126 17.95 16.07 0.87
CA GLY A 126 18.58 15.82 -0.43
C GLY A 126 19.25 14.46 -0.50
N ASP A 127 19.61 14.05 -1.71
CA ASP A 127 20.45 12.88 -1.93
C ASP A 127 21.85 13.15 -1.39
N LEU A 128 22.34 12.24 -0.54
CA LEU A 128 23.64 12.32 0.11
C LEU A 128 24.44 11.06 -0.26
N THR A 129 25.68 11.24 -0.70
CA THR A 129 26.63 10.14 -0.87
C THR A 129 27.96 10.50 -0.24
N GLN A 130 28.36 9.74 0.76
CA GLN A 130 29.68 9.78 1.38
C GLN A 130 30.33 8.40 1.23
N PRO A 131 31.29 8.25 0.30
CA PRO A 131 31.88 6.95 -0.02
C PRO A 131 32.42 6.22 1.22
N GLY A 132 31.91 5.00 1.44
CA GLY A 132 32.31 4.15 2.56
C GLY A 132 31.76 4.55 3.93
N ALA A 133 30.88 5.56 4.00
CA ALA A 133 30.29 6.04 5.25
C ALA A 133 28.76 5.97 5.22
N MET A 134 28.12 6.64 4.26
CA MET A 134 26.67 6.61 4.12
C MET A 134 26.20 6.98 2.71
N ALA A 135 25.00 6.53 2.36
CA ALA A 135 24.21 7.02 1.26
C ALA A 135 22.78 7.28 1.78
N ALA A 136 22.13 8.33 1.29
CA ALA A 136 20.73 8.57 1.60
C ALA A 136 20.02 9.19 0.40
N ALA A 137 18.77 8.81 0.18
CA ALA A 137 17.98 9.31 -0.93
C ALA A 137 16.48 9.14 -0.65
N VAL A 138 15.68 10.00 -1.29
CA VAL A 138 14.24 9.80 -1.38
C VAL A 138 13.95 8.70 -2.42
N LEU A 139 13.12 7.74 -2.07
CA LEU A 139 12.65 6.66 -2.94
C LEU A 139 11.14 6.82 -3.19
N PRO A 140 10.70 7.63 -4.18
CA PRO A 140 9.29 7.96 -4.38
C PRO A 140 8.36 6.76 -4.57
N ALA A 141 8.85 5.71 -5.24
CA ALA A 141 8.06 4.49 -5.49
C ALA A 141 7.79 3.67 -4.22
N ALA A 142 8.64 3.82 -3.20
CA ALA A 142 8.45 3.23 -1.89
C ALA A 142 7.81 4.22 -0.89
N GLY A 143 7.88 5.53 -1.18
CA GLY A 143 7.38 6.58 -0.29
C GLY A 143 8.22 6.68 0.99
N VAL A 144 9.54 6.49 0.88
CA VAL A 144 10.47 6.54 2.02
C VAL A 144 11.68 7.40 1.71
N TYR A 145 12.25 7.98 2.74
CA TYR A 145 13.63 8.45 2.74
C TYR A 145 14.53 7.36 3.31
N ARG A 146 15.37 6.77 2.47
CA ARG A 146 16.24 5.65 2.85
C ARG A 146 17.63 6.16 3.20
N MET A 147 18.20 5.65 4.29
CA MET A 147 19.61 5.76 4.62
C MET A 147 20.26 4.37 4.62
N ASP A 148 21.35 4.24 3.87
CA ASP A 148 22.28 3.13 3.94
C ASP A 148 23.56 3.59 4.64
N VAL A 149 23.87 3.02 5.80
CA VAL A 149 25.02 3.43 6.63
C VAL A 149 26.02 2.28 6.72
N TRP A 150 27.28 2.56 6.36
CA TRP A 150 28.33 1.55 6.33
C TRP A 150 28.76 1.16 7.75
N PRO A 151 29.31 -0.05 7.93
CA PRO A 151 29.79 -0.54 9.23
C PRO A 151 30.64 0.49 9.98
N ALA A 152 30.39 0.61 11.29
CA ALA A 152 31.08 1.52 12.20
C ALA A 152 30.94 3.02 11.86
N ASN A 153 29.95 3.41 11.05
CA ASN A 153 29.64 4.81 10.77
C ASN A 153 28.33 5.26 11.43
N LEU A 154 28.28 6.56 11.67
CA LEU A 154 27.08 7.34 11.96
C LEU A 154 26.81 8.21 10.73
N GLY A 155 25.64 8.06 10.13
CA GLY A 155 25.14 8.90 9.05
C GLY A 155 24.02 9.80 9.53
N TRP A 156 23.86 10.98 8.91
CA TRP A 156 22.76 11.89 9.21
C TRP A 156 22.33 12.72 8.00
N SER A 157 21.13 13.27 8.09
CA SER A 157 20.58 14.21 7.12
C SER A 157 19.97 15.38 7.87
N ARG A 158 20.57 16.55 7.68
CA ARG A 158 20.15 17.77 8.41
C ARG A 158 18.82 18.27 7.88
N LEU A 159 18.01 18.77 8.80
CA LEU A 159 16.74 19.42 8.56
C LEU A 159 16.91 20.89 8.92
N ASP A 160 16.45 21.80 8.06
CA ASP A 160 16.54 23.23 8.34
C ASP A 160 15.49 23.67 9.34
N THR A 161 15.79 23.56 10.63
CA THR A 161 14.93 24.08 11.72
C THR A 161 15.44 25.41 12.26
N SER A 162 16.31 26.13 11.53
CA SER A 162 16.98 27.34 12.01
C SER A 162 16.04 28.49 12.38
N SER A 163 14.82 28.48 11.83
CA SER A 163 13.77 29.46 12.13
C SER A 163 12.86 29.07 13.30
N LEU A 164 13.07 27.89 13.91
CA LEU A 164 12.23 27.34 14.97
C LEU A 164 13.01 27.27 16.30
N PRO A 165 12.81 28.21 17.24
CA PRO A 165 13.45 28.16 18.55
C PRO A 165 12.89 27.03 19.43
N SER A 166 11.69 26.55 19.12
CA SER A 166 11.08 25.40 19.77
C SER A 166 10.29 24.63 18.73
N TYR A 167 10.52 23.32 18.68
CA TYR A 167 9.96 22.47 17.65
C TYR A 167 9.66 21.07 18.17
N ARG A 168 8.82 20.37 17.41
CA ARG A 168 8.56 18.95 17.57
C ARG A 168 8.84 18.26 16.26
N LEU A 169 9.87 17.44 16.24
CA LEU A 169 10.28 16.61 15.10
C LEU A 169 9.72 15.21 15.29
N GLU A 170 8.93 14.75 14.34
CA GLU A 170 8.33 13.43 14.32
C GLU A 170 8.74 12.69 13.07
N SER A 171 9.03 11.40 13.20
CA SER A 171 9.25 10.55 12.05
C SER A 171 8.87 9.11 12.33
N THR A 172 8.32 8.43 11.32
CA THR A 172 8.12 6.98 11.35
C THR A 172 9.34 6.33 10.73
N VAL A 173 9.96 5.40 11.45
CA VAL A 173 11.23 4.80 11.06
C VAL A 173 11.21 3.27 11.16
N THR A 174 11.80 2.60 10.18
CA THR A 174 11.96 1.15 10.13
C THR A 174 13.44 0.82 9.97
N VAL A 175 14.00 0.05 10.91
CA VAL A 175 15.32 -0.59 10.75
C VAL A 175 15.13 -1.90 10.00
N ASP A 176 15.91 -2.16 8.95
CA ASP A 176 15.77 -3.37 8.14
C ASP A 176 15.98 -4.65 8.98
N ALA A 177 15.16 -5.68 8.71
CA ALA A 177 15.17 -6.92 9.47
C ALA A 177 16.48 -7.72 9.34
N SER A 178 17.25 -7.51 8.27
CA SER A 178 18.57 -8.13 8.07
C SER A 178 19.64 -7.54 8.97
N THR A 179 19.47 -6.29 9.43
CA THR A 179 20.46 -5.59 10.26
C THR A 179 19.90 -5.20 11.64
N PRO A 180 19.47 -6.16 12.48
CA PRO A 180 18.82 -5.87 13.76
C PRO A 180 19.72 -5.16 14.78
N MET A 181 21.02 -5.12 14.55
CA MET A 181 21.99 -4.37 15.37
C MET A 181 22.16 -2.91 14.90
N ALA A 182 21.63 -2.55 13.74
CA ALA A 182 21.59 -1.17 13.31
C ALA A 182 20.65 -0.34 14.21
N ALA A 183 20.89 0.96 14.22
CA ALA A 183 20.08 1.90 14.98
C ALA A 183 19.65 3.07 14.10
N ALA A 184 18.44 3.54 14.33
CA ALA A 184 17.89 4.74 13.69
C ALA A 184 17.55 5.77 14.76
N GLY A 185 17.61 7.04 14.41
CA GLY A 185 17.42 8.08 15.41
C GLY A 185 17.09 9.45 14.88
N LEU A 186 16.85 10.33 15.84
CA LEU A 186 16.63 11.77 15.64
C LEU A 186 17.72 12.51 16.40
N MET A 187 18.23 13.58 15.79
CA MET A 187 19.16 14.50 16.42
C MET A 187 18.48 15.82 16.75
N ALA A 188 18.85 16.38 17.89
CA ALA A 188 18.36 17.67 18.38
C ALA A 188 19.51 18.61 18.69
N ARG A 189 19.25 19.91 18.59
CA ARG A 189 20.24 20.98 18.78
C ARG A 189 21.53 20.73 17.99
N PHE A 190 21.33 20.30 16.75
CA PHE A 190 22.42 20.04 15.82
C PHE A 190 23.05 21.36 15.40
N LYS A 191 24.24 21.65 15.95
CA LYS A 191 24.99 22.85 15.58
C LYS A 191 26.01 22.55 14.48
N ASP A 192 26.75 21.48 14.66
CA ASP A 192 27.81 21.02 13.78
C ASP A 192 28.06 19.52 14.04
N ASP A 193 28.96 18.91 13.25
CA ASP A 193 29.27 17.47 13.32
C ASP A 193 29.97 17.07 14.64
N ALA A 194 30.22 18.03 15.54
CA ALA A 194 30.88 17.82 16.82
C ALA A 194 29.97 18.11 18.03
N SER A 195 28.77 18.66 17.81
CA SER A 195 27.90 19.25 18.85
C SER A 195 26.41 19.00 18.55
N PHE A 196 25.85 17.95 19.12
CA PHE A 196 24.42 17.59 18.98
C PHE A 196 23.99 16.54 20.02
N TYR A 197 22.67 16.47 20.27
CA TYR A 197 22.07 15.36 21.00
C TYR A 197 21.61 14.29 20.00
N LEU A 198 21.84 13.03 20.32
CA LEU A 198 21.45 11.89 19.48
C LEU A 198 20.61 10.91 20.29
N PHE A 199 19.40 10.64 19.79
CA PHE A 199 18.46 9.70 20.38
C PHE A 199 18.18 8.59 19.38
N VAL A 200 18.46 7.35 19.77
CA VAL A 200 18.41 6.20 18.85
C VAL A 200 17.60 5.07 19.42
N ILE A 201 16.99 4.32 18.51
CA ILE A 201 16.44 3.00 18.76
C ILE A 201 17.15 2.00 17.88
N ASP A 202 17.38 0.79 18.37
CA ASP A 202 17.92 -0.30 17.55
C ASP A 202 16.86 -1.35 17.20
N GLY A 203 17.22 -2.21 16.25
CA GLY A 203 16.39 -3.32 15.81
C GLY A 203 16.10 -4.39 16.88
N GLN A 204 16.73 -4.29 18.06
CA GLN A 204 16.48 -5.16 19.22
C GLN A 204 15.50 -4.53 20.22
N GLY A 205 14.92 -3.36 19.89
CA GLY A 205 13.98 -2.65 20.75
C GLY A 205 14.64 -1.95 21.94
N ARG A 206 15.90 -1.55 21.80
CA ARG A 206 16.60 -0.76 22.82
C ARG A 206 16.63 0.70 22.47
N PHE A 207 16.54 1.55 23.49
CA PHE A 207 16.67 2.99 23.39
C PHE A 207 18.00 3.45 23.99
N GLY A 208 18.73 4.32 23.28
CA GLY A 208 19.93 4.99 23.78
C GLY A 208 19.89 6.50 23.54
N ALA A 209 20.54 7.25 24.42
CA ALA A 209 20.68 8.70 24.32
C ALA A 209 22.12 9.12 24.55
N TYR A 210 22.59 10.06 23.72
CA TYR A 210 23.98 10.47 23.69
C TYR A 210 24.10 11.98 23.49
N ARG A 211 25.20 12.52 23.99
CA ARG A 211 25.63 13.89 23.79
C ARG A 211 26.95 13.89 23.04
N TRP A 212 27.01 14.48 21.85
CA TRP A 212 28.28 14.70 21.15
C TRP A 212 28.85 16.05 21.52
N GLN A 213 30.02 16.10 22.15
CA GLN A 213 30.68 17.35 22.47
C GLN A 213 32.13 17.32 21.98
N THR A 214 32.51 18.32 21.19
CA THR A 214 33.88 18.42 20.61
C THR A 214 34.29 17.15 19.86
N GLY A 215 33.32 16.51 19.17
CA GLY A 215 33.53 15.30 18.39
C GLY A 215 33.62 14.01 19.22
N ARG A 216 33.35 14.06 20.53
CA ARG A 216 33.33 12.90 21.41
C ARG A 216 31.91 12.62 21.88
N SER A 217 31.51 11.35 21.87
CA SER A 217 30.24 10.93 22.44
C SER A 217 30.34 10.72 23.94
N GLU A 218 29.35 11.23 24.65
CA GLU A 218 29.06 10.93 26.04
C GLU A 218 27.71 10.22 26.10
N VAL A 219 27.65 9.14 26.88
CA VAL A 219 26.43 8.37 27.07
C VAL A 219 25.56 9.06 28.12
N LEU A 220 24.38 9.52 27.73
CA LEU A 220 23.37 10.04 28.66
C LEU A 220 22.45 8.93 29.16
N GLN A 221 22.11 7.99 28.27
CA GLN A 221 21.34 6.79 28.56
C GLN A 221 21.98 5.61 27.86
N THR A 222 22.51 4.67 28.66
CA THR A 222 22.97 3.38 28.15
C THR A 222 21.81 2.64 27.48
N PRO A 223 22.01 2.02 26.29
CA PRO A 223 20.97 1.28 25.60
C PRO A 223 20.20 0.32 26.50
N ILE A 224 18.89 0.54 26.63
CA ILE A 224 18.00 -0.25 27.47
C ILE A 224 16.78 -0.72 26.67
N VAL A 225 16.38 -1.97 26.86
CA VAL A 225 15.16 -2.52 26.24
C VAL A 225 13.95 -1.75 26.73
N SER A 226 13.09 -1.30 25.79
CA SER A 226 11.83 -0.65 26.10
C SER A 226 10.66 -1.43 25.50
N PRO A 227 9.60 -1.72 26.27
CA PRO A 227 8.41 -2.39 25.74
C PRO A 227 7.63 -1.52 24.74
N ALA A 228 7.92 -0.22 24.68
CA ALA A 228 7.34 0.68 23.69
C ALA A 228 7.94 0.47 22.30
N LEU A 229 9.11 -0.17 22.18
CA LEU A 229 9.83 -0.32 20.92
C LEU A 229 9.52 -1.65 20.24
N ARG A 230 9.35 -1.56 18.92
CA ARG A 230 9.14 -2.71 18.04
C ARG A 230 10.49 -3.10 17.41
N PRO A 231 10.73 -4.40 17.17
CA PRO A 231 11.99 -4.89 16.62
C PRO A 231 12.17 -4.51 15.14
N ALA A 232 13.34 -4.83 14.59
CA ALA A 232 13.67 -4.65 13.18
C ALA A 232 12.60 -5.26 12.25
N GLY A 233 12.43 -4.66 11.07
CA GLY A 233 11.37 -4.96 10.12
C GLY A 233 10.00 -4.40 10.51
N THR A 234 9.88 -3.75 11.67
CA THR A 234 8.64 -3.10 12.12
C THR A 234 8.90 -1.63 12.36
N ALA A 235 8.04 -0.78 11.79
CA ALA A 235 8.13 0.66 11.95
C ALA A 235 8.01 1.08 13.42
N ASN A 236 8.60 2.20 13.83
CA ASN A 236 8.42 2.86 15.12
C ASN A 236 8.19 4.35 14.86
N ARG A 237 7.27 4.98 15.58
CA ARG A 237 7.09 6.44 15.53
C ARG A 237 8.02 7.08 16.56
N LEU A 238 9.04 7.79 16.11
CA LEU A 238 9.95 8.55 16.97
C LEU A 238 9.54 10.02 17.02
N VAL A 239 9.68 10.61 18.20
CA VAL A 239 9.48 12.05 18.37
C VAL A 239 10.55 12.64 19.27
N VAL A 240 11.06 13.79 18.87
CA VAL A 240 11.82 14.69 19.73
C VAL A 240 11.10 16.03 19.81
N GLU A 241 10.85 16.48 21.03
CA GLU A 241 10.25 17.78 21.34
C GLU A 241 11.29 18.65 22.04
N ASP A 242 11.64 19.78 21.42
CA ASP A 242 12.52 20.80 21.97
C ASP A 242 11.70 22.05 22.31
N THR A 243 11.65 22.39 23.60
CA THR A 243 10.94 23.56 24.13
C THR A 243 11.89 24.69 24.54
N GLY A 244 13.17 24.61 24.16
CA GLY A 244 14.22 25.52 24.62
C GLY A 244 14.73 25.18 26.03
N GLY A 245 13.83 24.88 26.97
CA GLY A 245 14.17 24.45 28.34
C GLY A 245 14.28 22.94 28.55
N ASN A 246 13.60 22.15 27.70
CA ASN A 246 13.55 20.70 27.80
C ASN A 246 13.65 20.04 26.43
N LEU A 247 14.34 18.89 26.38
CA LEU A 247 14.28 17.92 25.28
C LEU A 247 13.54 16.67 25.75
N ARG A 248 12.42 16.34 25.11
CA ARG A 248 11.65 15.14 25.42
C ARG A 248 11.63 14.20 24.22
N VAL A 249 11.82 12.91 24.49
CA VAL A 249 11.89 11.88 23.47
C VAL A 249 10.78 10.87 23.69
N TYR A 250 10.07 10.53 22.61
CA TYR A 250 9.00 9.56 22.64
C TYR A 250 9.21 8.50 21.55
N ALA A 251 8.75 7.29 21.83
CA ALA A 251 8.55 6.28 20.80
C ALA A 251 7.18 5.64 20.95
N ASN A 252 6.44 5.53 19.84
CA ASN A 252 5.09 4.97 19.81
C ASN A 252 4.20 5.56 20.93
N ASP A 253 4.24 6.89 21.05
CA ASP A 253 3.50 7.72 22.02
C ASP A 253 3.87 7.52 23.50
N VAL A 254 4.93 6.75 23.78
CA VAL A 254 5.47 6.57 25.14
C VAL A 254 6.75 7.40 25.30
N MET A 255 6.82 8.20 26.36
CA MET A 255 8.02 8.96 26.69
C MET A 255 9.16 8.02 27.10
N LEU A 256 10.31 8.15 26.44
CA LEU A 256 11.50 7.36 26.71
C LEU A 256 12.54 8.13 27.54
N TYR A 257 12.63 9.45 27.33
CA TYR A 257 13.68 10.26 27.96
C TYR A 257 13.30 11.74 28.04
N ASP A 258 13.86 12.43 29.04
CA ASP A 258 13.71 13.87 29.24
C ASP A 258 15.05 14.46 29.70
N ILE A 259 15.47 15.55 29.07
CA ILE A 259 16.63 16.34 29.46
C ILE A 259 16.12 17.73 29.83
N SER A 260 16.23 18.08 31.10
CA SER A 260 15.97 19.44 31.58
C SER A 260 17.24 20.29 31.52
N ASN A 261 17.10 21.57 31.14
CA ASN A 261 18.20 22.52 30.96
C ASN A 261 19.37 21.96 30.10
N PRO A 262 19.09 21.53 28.86
CA PRO A 262 20.12 21.12 27.91
C PRO A 262 21.24 22.16 27.75
N THR A 263 22.46 21.67 27.57
CA THR A 263 23.70 22.47 27.70
C THR A 263 23.92 23.42 26.53
N TRP A 264 23.48 23.06 25.33
CA TRP A 264 23.64 23.91 24.14
C TRP A 264 22.39 24.73 23.91
N GLU A 265 22.55 25.94 23.38
CA GLU A 265 21.43 26.73 22.83
C GLU A 265 20.76 26.02 21.64
N ASP A 266 19.69 26.62 21.14
CA ASP A 266 18.90 26.13 20.02
C ASP A 266 19.80 25.77 18.82
N GLY A 267 19.43 24.69 18.12
CA GLY A 267 20.16 24.21 16.96
C GLY A 267 19.25 23.42 16.03
N GLY A 268 19.83 22.97 14.91
CA GLY A 268 19.12 22.21 13.89
C GLY A 268 18.56 20.89 14.40
N ALA A 269 17.80 20.23 13.54
CA ALA A 269 17.42 18.84 13.73
C ALA A 269 18.01 17.97 12.62
N ALA A 270 18.10 16.66 12.84
CA ALA A 270 18.52 15.75 11.79
C ALA A 270 17.90 14.37 11.96
N LEU A 271 17.74 13.66 10.85
CA LEU A 271 17.53 12.22 10.85
C LEU A 271 18.88 11.52 10.95
N ALA A 272 18.95 10.37 11.62
CA ALA A 272 20.20 9.66 11.86
C ALA A 272 20.09 8.15 11.66
N GLY A 273 21.19 7.55 11.22
CA GLY A 273 21.37 6.11 11.13
C GLY A 273 22.75 5.67 11.60
N ILE A 274 22.84 4.50 12.24
CA ILE A 274 24.08 3.91 12.74
C ILE A 274 24.14 2.46 12.31
N SER A 275 25.27 2.06 11.72
CA SER A 275 25.63 0.65 11.64
C SER A 275 26.60 0.29 12.75
N THR A 276 26.15 -0.52 13.71
CA THR A 276 27.00 -1.08 14.77
C THR A 276 27.48 -2.50 14.46
N GLY A 277 26.99 -3.10 13.37
CA GLY A 277 27.36 -4.43 12.90
C GLY A 277 28.44 -4.41 11.81
N GLU A 278 28.64 -5.56 11.18
CA GLU A 278 29.57 -5.73 10.04
C GLU A 278 28.90 -5.48 8.66
N GLU A 279 27.59 -5.27 8.66
CA GLU A 279 26.78 -5.07 7.45
C GLU A 279 26.38 -3.60 7.26
N ILE A 280 26.02 -3.24 6.04
CA ILE A 280 25.43 -1.93 5.74
C ILE A 280 24.05 -1.90 6.38
N ALA A 281 23.82 -0.95 7.27
CA ALA A 281 22.52 -0.72 7.90
C ALA A 281 21.59 -0.01 6.92
N THR A 282 20.43 -0.61 6.63
CA THR A 282 19.37 0.04 5.85
C THR A 282 18.26 0.51 6.80
N ILE A 283 17.93 1.80 6.70
CA ILE A 283 16.97 2.48 7.56
C ILE A 283 16.02 3.28 6.67
N ASP A 284 14.73 3.07 6.83
CA ASP A 284 13.69 3.79 6.11
C ASP A 284 12.96 4.74 7.04
N PHE A 285 12.80 5.99 6.60
CA PHE A 285 11.91 6.97 7.20
C PHE A 285 10.71 7.14 6.28
N ASP A 286 9.52 6.73 6.74
CA ASP A 286 8.29 6.75 5.94
C ASP A 286 7.64 8.13 5.92
N GLU A 287 7.77 8.88 7.02
CA GLU A 287 7.13 10.16 7.23
C GLU A 287 8.05 11.06 8.02
N LEU A 288 8.03 12.35 7.72
CA LEU A 288 8.72 13.38 8.48
C LEU A 288 7.76 14.55 8.70
N VAL A 289 7.55 14.92 9.96
CA VAL A 289 6.74 16.07 10.34
C VAL A 289 7.50 16.95 11.30
N ILE A 290 7.47 18.25 11.08
CA ILE A 290 8.02 19.22 12.02
C ILE A 290 6.95 20.25 12.31
N TYR A 291 6.71 20.45 13.60
CA TYR A 291 5.87 21.51 14.11
C TYR A 291 6.72 22.56 14.80
N GLY A 292 6.39 23.84 14.62
CA GLY A 292 6.83 24.87 15.55
C GLY A 292 5.92 24.88 16.79
N ILE A 293 6.50 25.20 17.95
CA ILE A 293 5.75 25.28 19.22
C ILE A 293 5.44 26.75 19.50
N ASN A 294 4.16 27.05 19.72
CA ASN A 294 3.72 28.40 20.06
C ASN A 294 4.10 28.69 21.51
N THR A 295 5.14 29.50 21.72
CA THR A 295 5.44 30.07 23.03
C THR A 295 4.41 31.14 23.37
N GLN A 296 3.68 30.96 24.48
CA GLN A 296 2.77 31.97 25.02
C GLN A 296 3.52 33.08 25.75
#